data_AF-A0A919EWB8-F1
#
_entry.id   AF-A0A919EWB8-F1
#
_cell.length_a   1.000
_cell.length_b   1.000
_cell.length_c   1.000
_cell.angle_alpha   90.00
_cell.angle_beta   90.00
_cell.angle_gamma   90.00
#
_symmetry.space_group_name_H-M   'P 1'
#
loop_
_entity.id
_entity.type
_entity.pdbx_description
1 polymer ?
#
loop_
_entity_poly.entity_id
_entity_poly.type
_entity_poly.pdbx_seq_one_letter_code
_entity_poly.pdbx_strand_id
1 'polypeptide(L)'
;MVDRAATALSLVRMMQASHTVTLEQIPGLVAEHAARAGLHDAAVYVVDIRETVLRRLTGEGCDAGGGGEEYTVQGSLPGQAYQRVDVLAEPGQDGTPGGRRRWWVAVTDGVERLGVLRADTDGDDEPTRQTLRDLASTTALLLLSKRSFSDSYARLVRTEAMNVAAEMQWNLTPPPAYAGHDVTVGAVMEPAYQVGGDAFDYAVAGTTLHLSIFDAMGHDTTAGITANVAVAACRNARRQGASLAETSRQVERVLLEQFSTTRYVTGILADLDTASGRLAWINRGHHLPLLVRDNRWAIELVCPPAGPMGSALGLPVIQRTEQLQPGDRLLLYTDGLVEARDADGSEFGRDRFVDFIRRQHAGRHTLHETLRRLMAAVMDHHAGRLDDDATVLLTEWRGSDQQELTP
;
A
#
# COMPACT_ATOMS: atom_id res chain seq x y z
N MET A 1 -14.46 -6.81 -34.31
CA MET A 1 -13.63 -8.01 -34.08
C MET A 1 -12.23 -7.52 -33.76
N VAL A 2 -11.75 -7.73 -32.53
CA VAL A 2 -10.41 -7.32 -32.11
C VAL A 2 -9.37 -8.20 -32.82
N ASP A 3 -8.45 -7.59 -33.58
CA ASP A 3 -7.34 -8.31 -34.22
C ASP A 3 -6.27 -8.63 -33.18
N ARG A 4 -6.25 -9.88 -32.71
CA ARG A 4 -5.29 -10.36 -31.70
C ARG A 4 -3.83 -10.16 -32.09
N ALA A 5 -3.49 -10.24 -33.39
CA ALA A 5 -2.12 -10.05 -33.85
C ALA A 5 -1.70 -8.58 -33.76
N ALA A 6 -2.60 -7.66 -34.12
CA ALA A 6 -2.39 -6.23 -33.96
C ALA A 6 -2.27 -5.84 -32.47
N THR A 7 -3.10 -6.40 -31.59
CA THR A 7 -3.02 -6.17 -30.14
C THR A 7 -1.69 -6.62 -29.57
N ALA A 8 -1.22 -7.83 -29.91
CA ALA A 8 0.05 -8.35 -29.44
C ALA A 8 1.25 -7.50 -29.91
N LEU A 9 1.27 -7.07 -31.18
CA LEU A 9 2.33 -6.21 -31.70
C LEU A 9 2.32 -4.82 -31.04
N SER A 10 1.13 -4.32 -30.72
CA SER A 10 0.95 -3.05 -30.02
C SER A 10 1.47 -3.11 -28.58
N LEU A 11 1.31 -4.25 -27.89
CA LEU A 11 1.83 -4.46 -26.53
C LEU A 11 3.36 -4.42 -26.52
N VAL A 12 3.99 -5.10 -27.47
CA VAL A 12 5.46 -5.07 -27.62
C VAL A 12 5.97 -3.65 -27.84
N ARG A 13 5.28 -2.84 -28.65
CA ARG A 13 5.65 -1.43 -28.86
C ARG A 13 5.48 -0.59 -27.60
N MET A 14 4.42 -0.80 -26.84
CA MET A 14 4.18 -0.10 -25.57
C MET A 14 5.25 -0.46 -24.54
N MET A 15 5.67 -1.73 -24.48
CA MET A 15 6.82 -2.17 -23.68
C MET A 15 8.13 -1.53 -24.15
N GLN A 16 8.40 -1.46 -25.46
CA GLN A 16 9.60 -0.81 -25.98
C GLN A 16 9.61 0.70 -25.67
N ALA A 17 8.48 1.37 -25.86
CA ALA A 17 8.31 2.79 -25.55
C ALA A 17 8.41 3.06 -24.03
N SER A 18 8.04 2.10 -23.18
CA SER A 18 8.14 2.23 -21.72
C SER A 18 9.54 2.64 -21.25
N HIS A 19 10.59 2.28 -22.00
CA HIS A 19 11.96 2.62 -21.65
C HIS A 19 12.33 4.09 -21.87
N THR A 20 11.62 4.79 -22.77
CA THR A 20 11.98 6.16 -23.19
C THR A 20 10.90 7.19 -22.91
N VAL A 21 9.66 6.78 -22.62
CA VAL A 21 8.56 7.71 -22.35
C VAL A 21 8.70 8.41 -20.99
N THR A 22 8.26 9.66 -20.92
CA THR A 22 8.02 10.35 -19.64
C THR A 22 6.61 10.07 -19.11
N LEU A 23 6.31 10.47 -17.88
CA LEU A 23 4.95 10.33 -17.33
C LEU A 23 3.93 11.09 -18.18
N GLU A 24 4.29 12.29 -18.65
CA GLU A 24 3.44 13.17 -19.45
C GLU A 24 3.03 12.56 -20.78
N GLN A 25 3.84 11.63 -21.30
CA GLN A 25 3.57 10.95 -22.58
C GLN A 25 2.70 9.69 -22.43
N ILE A 26 2.48 9.20 -21.20
CA ILE A 26 1.69 7.99 -20.94
C ILE A 26 0.25 8.11 -21.48
N PRO A 27 -0.50 9.21 -21.25
CA PRO A 27 -1.88 9.31 -21.75
C PRO A 27 -1.97 9.16 -23.26
N GLY A 28 -1.06 9.80 -24.00
CA GLY A 28 -0.99 9.71 -25.46
C GLY A 28 -0.64 8.29 -25.93
N LEU A 29 0.32 7.63 -25.27
CA LEU A 29 0.71 6.26 -25.59
C LEU A 29 -0.42 5.26 -25.33
N VAL A 30 -1.11 5.39 -24.18
CA VAL A 30 -2.27 4.57 -23.83
C VAL A 30 -3.40 4.79 -24.83
N ALA A 31 -3.69 6.03 -25.21
CA ALA A 31 -4.72 6.35 -26.21
C ALA A 31 -4.38 5.80 -27.60
N GLU A 32 -3.13 5.90 -28.05
CA GLU A 32 -2.68 5.32 -29.32
C GLU A 32 -2.84 3.79 -29.32
N HIS A 33 -2.44 3.14 -28.23
CA HIS A 33 -2.56 1.69 -28.08
C HIS A 33 -4.04 1.26 -28.03
N ALA A 34 -4.85 1.96 -27.25
CA ALA A 34 -6.29 1.73 -27.14
C ALA A 34 -6.97 1.81 -28.53
N ALA A 35 -6.68 2.85 -29.30
CA ALA A 35 -7.23 3.04 -30.64
C ALA A 35 -6.90 1.88 -31.59
N ARG A 36 -5.67 1.34 -31.53
CA ARG A 36 -5.28 0.17 -32.32
C ARG A 36 -5.99 -1.11 -31.90
N ALA A 37 -6.39 -1.21 -30.64
CA ALA A 37 -7.15 -2.33 -30.10
C ALA A 37 -8.68 -2.18 -30.31
N GLY A 38 -9.14 -1.11 -30.97
CA GLY A 38 -10.56 -0.83 -31.19
C GLY A 38 -11.27 -0.21 -29.98
N LEU A 39 -10.51 0.35 -29.04
CA LEU A 39 -11.00 1.12 -27.89
C LEU A 39 -10.93 2.62 -28.21
N HIS A 40 -11.83 3.41 -27.64
CA HIS A 40 -11.96 4.84 -27.89
C HIS A 40 -11.93 5.65 -26.60
N ASP A 41 -11.65 6.97 -26.69
CA ASP A 41 -11.65 7.90 -25.56
C ASP A 41 -10.92 7.39 -24.28
N ALA A 42 -9.78 6.73 -24.49
CA ALA A 42 -9.01 6.16 -23.39
C ALA A 42 -8.40 7.26 -22.52
N ALA A 43 -8.60 7.19 -21.21
CA ALA A 43 -8.06 8.14 -20.25
C ALA A 43 -7.63 7.42 -18.96
N VAL A 44 -6.49 7.84 -18.41
CA VAL A 44 -5.90 7.27 -17.20
C VAL A 44 -6.16 8.20 -16.03
N TYR A 45 -6.59 7.63 -14.90
CA TYR A 45 -6.76 8.32 -13.64
C TYR A 45 -5.88 7.64 -12.60
N VAL A 46 -5.13 8.43 -11.85
CA VAL A 46 -4.24 7.96 -10.78
C VAL A 46 -4.85 8.35 -9.45
N VAL A 47 -4.81 7.44 -8.48
CA VAL A 47 -5.30 7.70 -7.12
C VAL A 47 -4.30 8.54 -6.32
N ASP A 48 -4.79 9.44 -5.46
CA ASP A 48 -3.93 10.15 -4.51
C ASP A 48 -3.40 9.23 -3.40
N ILE A 49 -2.38 9.69 -2.67
CA ILE A 49 -1.69 8.89 -1.62
C ILE A 49 -2.65 8.42 -0.52
N ARG A 50 -3.71 9.17 -0.20
CA ARG A 50 -4.72 8.76 0.79
C ARG A 50 -5.82 7.87 0.23
N GLU A 51 -5.79 7.57 -1.06
CA GLU A 51 -6.82 6.79 -1.76
C GLU A 51 -8.24 7.37 -1.62
N THR A 52 -8.35 8.69 -1.71
CA THR A 52 -9.59 9.46 -1.56
C THR A 52 -10.13 10.02 -2.87
N VAL A 53 -9.25 10.34 -3.83
CA VAL A 53 -9.57 11.00 -5.11
C VAL A 53 -8.77 10.35 -6.24
N LEU A 54 -9.44 10.16 -7.38
CA LEU A 54 -8.87 9.75 -8.66
C LEU A 54 -8.67 11.00 -9.52
N ARG A 55 -7.42 11.32 -9.88
CA ARG A 55 -7.06 12.51 -10.67
C ARG A 55 -6.61 12.10 -12.07
N ARG A 56 -7.16 12.73 -13.10
CA ARG A 56 -6.82 12.41 -14.50
C ARG A 56 -5.37 12.76 -14.81
N LEU A 57 -4.64 11.80 -15.38
CA LEU A 57 -3.34 12.05 -15.99
C LEU A 57 -3.57 12.58 -17.42
N THR A 58 -3.34 13.87 -17.63
CA THR A 58 -3.52 14.55 -18.92
C THR A 58 -2.22 14.74 -19.69
N GLY A 59 -1.08 14.75 -18.98
CA GLY A 59 0.22 15.12 -19.55
C GLY A 59 0.48 16.62 -19.56
N GLU A 60 -0.42 17.42 -19.02
CA GLU A 60 -0.34 18.88 -19.01
C GLU A 60 -0.13 19.43 -17.60
N GLY A 61 0.53 20.59 -17.47
CA GLY A 61 0.81 21.21 -16.17
C GLY A 61 1.99 20.60 -15.42
N CYS A 62 2.28 21.13 -14.23
CA CYS A 62 3.45 20.71 -13.44
C CYS A 62 3.27 19.37 -12.73
N ASP A 63 2.03 18.88 -12.62
CA ASP A 63 1.64 17.59 -12.06
C ASP A 63 1.17 16.61 -13.15
N ALA A 64 1.29 16.96 -14.43
CA ALA A 64 0.73 16.20 -15.55
C ALA A 64 -0.79 15.95 -15.45
N GLY A 65 -1.52 16.67 -14.60
CA GLY A 65 -2.96 16.57 -14.39
C GLY A 65 -3.73 17.87 -14.70
N GLY A 66 -3.06 18.87 -15.27
CA GLY A 66 -3.65 20.17 -15.59
C GLY A 66 -4.94 20.05 -16.40
N GLY A 67 -5.99 20.74 -15.94
CA GLY A 67 -7.32 20.71 -16.58
C GLY A 67 -8.04 19.36 -16.53
N GLY A 68 -7.51 18.38 -15.81
CA GLY A 68 -8.05 17.03 -15.69
C GLY A 68 -9.31 16.94 -14.84
N GLU A 69 -10.14 15.94 -15.12
CA GLU A 69 -11.28 15.56 -14.28
C GLU A 69 -10.80 14.88 -12.99
N GLU A 70 -11.53 15.09 -11.90
CA GLU A 70 -11.32 14.40 -10.63
C GLU A 70 -12.59 13.70 -10.18
N TYR A 71 -12.44 12.51 -9.60
CA TYR A 71 -13.54 11.72 -9.06
C TYR A 71 -13.22 11.27 -7.63
N THR A 72 -14.17 11.42 -6.71
CA THR A 72 -14.01 10.87 -5.35
C THR A 72 -14.01 9.34 -5.41
N VAL A 73 -13.11 8.69 -4.67
CA VAL A 73 -13.09 7.22 -4.57
C VAL A 73 -14.36 6.69 -3.91
N GLN A 74 -14.92 7.43 -2.94
CA GLN A 74 -16.23 7.12 -2.39
C GLN A 74 -17.34 7.82 -3.18
N GLY A 75 -18.41 7.08 -3.51
CA GLY A 75 -19.64 7.64 -4.07
C GLY A 75 -19.64 7.87 -5.59
N SER A 76 -18.52 7.69 -6.29
CA SER A 76 -18.46 7.77 -7.76
C SER A 76 -18.39 6.39 -8.42
N LEU A 77 -18.81 6.27 -9.68
CA LEU A 77 -18.66 5.03 -10.45
C LEU A 77 -17.18 4.64 -10.69
N PRO A 78 -16.28 5.56 -11.08
CA PRO A 78 -14.83 5.27 -11.16
C PRO A 78 -14.28 4.77 -9.82
N GLY A 79 -14.69 5.39 -8.72
CA GLY A 79 -14.33 4.97 -7.37
C GLY A 79 -14.82 3.57 -7.02
N GLN A 80 -16.02 3.18 -7.47
CA GLN A 80 -16.52 1.81 -7.31
C GLN A 80 -15.68 0.79 -8.10
N ALA A 81 -15.28 1.11 -9.34
CA ALA A 81 -14.41 0.25 -10.14
C ALA A 81 -13.04 0.06 -9.45
N TYR A 82 -12.47 1.16 -8.94
CA TYR A 82 -11.24 1.15 -8.13
C TYR A 82 -11.37 0.27 -6.87
N GLN A 83 -12.43 0.45 -6.09
CA GLN A 83 -12.63 -0.26 -4.83
C GLN A 83 -12.86 -1.76 -5.00
N ARG A 84 -13.60 -2.14 -6.05
CA ARG A 84 -13.96 -3.54 -6.32
C ARG A 84 -12.92 -4.29 -7.15
N VAL A 85 -11.97 -3.56 -7.76
CA VAL A 85 -11.01 -4.12 -8.73
C VAL A 85 -11.77 -4.81 -9.87
N ASP A 86 -12.69 -4.07 -10.49
CA ASP A 86 -13.67 -4.61 -11.45
C ASP A 86 -13.72 -3.77 -12.75
N VAL A 87 -14.38 -4.33 -13.77
CA VAL A 87 -14.68 -3.69 -15.05
C VAL A 87 -16.14 -3.25 -15.03
N LEU A 88 -16.39 -1.97 -14.76
CA LEU A 88 -17.73 -1.41 -14.65
C LEU A 88 -18.13 -0.61 -15.87
N ALA A 89 -19.29 -0.95 -16.45
CA ALA A 89 -19.92 -0.13 -17.48
C ALA A 89 -20.63 1.07 -16.86
N GLU A 90 -20.57 2.22 -17.53
CA GLU A 90 -21.39 3.37 -17.16
C GLU A 90 -22.88 3.07 -17.44
N PRO A 91 -23.77 3.22 -16.44
CA PRO A 91 -25.19 2.96 -16.64
C PRO A 91 -25.79 3.95 -17.63
N GLY A 92 -26.13 3.46 -18.83
CA GLY A 92 -26.91 4.21 -19.81
C GLY A 92 -26.14 5.28 -20.58
N GLN A 93 -25.82 4.98 -21.83
CA GLN A 93 -25.71 5.99 -22.89
C GLN A 93 -26.30 5.39 -24.18
N ASP A 94 -27.63 5.42 -24.32
CA ASP A 94 -28.29 5.39 -25.64
C ASP A 94 -28.03 6.71 -26.43
N GLY A 95 -26.90 7.38 -26.17
CA GLY A 95 -26.65 8.77 -26.57
C GLY A 95 -25.18 9.18 -26.71
N THR A 96 -24.21 8.27 -26.55
CA THR A 96 -22.86 8.47 -27.10
C THR A 96 -22.96 8.55 -28.63
N PRO A 97 -22.22 9.44 -29.30
CA PRO A 97 -22.18 9.45 -30.76
C PRO A 97 -21.74 8.07 -31.26
N GLY A 98 -22.67 7.31 -31.84
CA GLY A 98 -22.42 5.95 -32.37
C GLY A 98 -22.80 4.76 -31.49
N GLY A 99 -23.48 4.95 -30.35
CA GLY A 99 -23.96 3.81 -29.52
C GLY A 99 -22.87 3.07 -28.74
N ARG A 100 -21.76 3.75 -28.46
CA ARG A 100 -20.59 3.21 -27.74
C ARG A 100 -20.84 3.09 -26.24
N ARG A 101 -20.31 2.06 -25.62
CA ARG A 101 -20.39 1.86 -24.17
C ARG A 101 -19.12 2.30 -23.48
N ARG A 102 -19.25 3.10 -22.42
CA ARG A 102 -18.14 3.56 -21.59
C ARG A 102 -17.85 2.59 -20.45
N TRP A 103 -16.57 2.35 -20.19
CA TRP A 103 -16.08 1.44 -19.17
C TRP A 103 -15.07 2.12 -18.25
N TRP A 104 -15.07 1.66 -17.00
CA TRP A 104 -14.11 1.99 -15.96
C TRP A 104 -13.46 0.71 -15.47
N VAL A 105 -12.14 0.61 -15.60
CA VAL A 105 -11.37 -0.59 -15.26
C VAL A 105 -10.31 -0.23 -14.25
N ALA A 106 -10.21 -1.00 -13.16
CA ALA A 106 -9.15 -0.78 -12.17
C ALA A 106 -7.76 -0.98 -12.78
N VAL A 107 -6.84 -0.07 -12.48
CA VAL A 107 -5.43 -0.14 -12.85
C VAL A 107 -4.67 -0.64 -11.63
N THR A 108 -4.25 -1.90 -11.66
CA THR A 108 -3.63 -2.59 -10.52
C THR A 108 -2.33 -3.29 -10.90
N ASP A 109 -1.42 -3.41 -9.94
CA ASP A 109 -0.28 -4.33 -10.00
C ASP A 109 -0.36 -5.28 -8.80
N GLY A 110 -0.72 -6.54 -9.07
CA GLY A 110 -1.13 -7.48 -8.04
C GLY A 110 -2.29 -6.92 -7.20
N VAL A 111 -2.01 -6.61 -5.94
CA VAL A 111 -2.97 -6.01 -4.98
C VAL A 111 -2.80 -4.50 -4.80
N GLU A 112 -1.74 -3.89 -5.35
CA GLU A 112 -1.59 -2.43 -5.36
C GLU A 112 -2.57 -1.83 -6.39
N ARG A 113 -3.29 -0.78 -5.98
CA ARG A 113 -4.28 -0.10 -6.82
C ARG A 113 -3.79 1.30 -7.15
N LEU A 114 -3.43 1.52 -8.40
CA LEU A 114 -2.84 2.77 -8.86
C LEU A 114 -3.89 3.77 -9.35
N GLY A 115 -5.09 3.30 -9.70
CA GLY A 115 -6.19 4.16 -10.14
C GLY A 115 -7.14 3.42 -11.07
N VAL A 116 -7.65 4.10 -12.11
CA VAL A 116 -8.59 3.52 -13.08
C VAL A 116 -8.30 3.99 -14.51
N LEU A 117 -8.66 3.15 -15.47
CA LEU A 117 -8.66 3.43 -16.89
C LEU A 117 -10.11 3.59 -17.35
N ARG A 118 -10.41 4.70 -18.02
CA ARG A 118 -11.64 4.90 -18.79
C ARG A 118 -11.39 4.51 -20.23
N ALA A 119 -12.33 3.82 -20.88
CA ALA A 119 -12.36 3.67 -22.34
C ALA A 119 -13.76 3.33 -22.85
N ASP A 120 -14.03 3.70 -24.10
CA ASP A 120 -15.29 3.43 -24.79
C ASP A 120 -15.12 2.27 -25.78
N THR A 121 -16.14 1.42 -25.91
CA THR A 121 -16.14 0.23 -26.77
C THR A 121 -17.37 0.21 -27.69
N ASP A 122 -17.23 -0.41 -28.86
CA ASP A 122 -18.36 -0.67 -29.76
C ASP A 122 -19.18 -1.92 -29.35
N GLY A 123 -18.72 -2.70 -28.36
CA GLY A 123 -19.35 -3.94 -27.92
C GLY A 123 -19.07 -4.30 -26.45
N ASP A 124 -19.78 -5.31 -25.94
CA ASP A 124 -19.71 -5.80 -24.56
C ASP A 124 -19.47 -7.32 -24.51
N ASP A 125 -18.58 -7.82 -25.37
CA ASP A 125 -18.18 -9.22 -25.33
C ASP A 125 -16.95 -9.43 -24.43
N GLU A 126 -16.76 -10.68 -23.98
CA GLU A 126 -15.63 -11.04 -23.11
C GLU A 126 -14.25 -10.70 -23.72
N PRO A 127 -14.00 -10.90 -25.03
CA PRO A 127 -12.75 -10.44 -25.65
C PRO A 127 -12.50 -8.93 -25.51
N THR A 128 -13.54 -8.10 -25.59
CA THR A 128 -13.40 -6.65 -25.38
C THR A 128 -13.07 -6.34 -23.92
N ARG A 129 -13.75 -6.99 -22.96
CA ARG A 129 -13.44 -6.84 -21.53
C ARG A 129 -12.03 -7.30 -21.18
N GLN A 130 -11.55 -8.37 -21.80
CA GLN A 130 -10.16 -8.82 -21.65
C GLN A 130 -9.18 -7.77 -22.20
N THR A 131 -9.47 -7.18 -23.35
CA THR A 131 -8.63 -6.12 -23.95
C THR A 131 -8.53 -4.89 -23.02
N LEU A 132 -9.64 -4.51 -22.37
CA LEU A 132 -9.63 -3.45 -21.36
C LEU A 132 -8.75 -3.79 -20.16
N ARG A 133 -8.82 -5.04 -19.66
CA ARG A 133 -7.97 -5.54 -18.57
C ARG A 133 -6.50 -5.53 -18.95
N ASP A 134 -6.14 -6.03 -20.14
CA ASP A 134 -4.76 -6.06 -20.63
C ASP A 134 -4.17 -4.63 -20.76
N LEU A 135 -4.98 -3.68 -21.25
CA LEU A 135 -4.58 -2.28 -21.34
C LEU A 135 -4.39 -1.65 -19.95
N ALA A 136 -5.28 -1.93 -19.00
CA ALA A 136 -5.16 -1.46 -17.62
C ALA A 136 -3.90 -2.03 -16.93
N SER A 137 -3.62 -3.33 -17.08
CA SER A 137 -2.40 -3.95 -16.55
C SER A 137 -1.13 -3.37 -17.17
N THR A 138 -1.10 -3.14 -18.49
CA THR A 138 0.07 -2.53 -19.13
C THR A 138 0.24 -1.06 -18.72
N THR A 139 -0.87 -0.34 -18.51
CA THR A 139 -0.86 1.02 -17.96
C THR A 139 -0.29 1.06 -16.54
N ALA A 140 -0.63 0.07 -15.69
CA ALA A 140 -0.08 -0.06 -14.34
C ALA A 140 1.45 -0.18 -14.38
N LEU A 141 1.98 -1.07 -15.23
CA LEU A 141 3.43 -1.24 -15.40
C LEU A 141 4.12 0.03 -15.92
N LEU A 142 3.48 0.78 -16.82
CA LEU A 142 4.00 2.08 -17.27
C LEU A 142 4.09 3.09 -16.10
N LEU A 143 3.02 3.23 -15.32
CA LEU A 143 3.00 4.16 -14.17
C LEU A 143 4.08 3.80 -13.15
N LEU A 144 4.18 2.52 -12.78
CA LEU A 144 5.20 2.04 -11.84
C LEU A 144 6.62 2.27 -12.36
N SER A 145 6.85 2.11 -13.67
CA SER A 145 8.16 2.36 -14.26
C SER A 145 8.59 3.83 -14.23
N LYS A 146 7.68 4.78 -13.98
CA LYS A 146 7.95 6.24 -13.94
C LYS A 146 7.83 6.87 -12.57
N ARG A 147 7.11 6.23 -11.64
CA ARG A 147 6.82 6.74 -10.29
C ARG A 147 8.06 7.23 -9.55
N SER A 148 9.16 6.49 -9.56
CA SER A 148 10.33 6.76 -8.71
C SER A 148 11.21 7.94 -9.14
N PHE A 149 11.01 8.50 -10.34
CA PHE A 149 11.82 9.59 -10.87
C PHE A 149 10.98 10.70 -11.55
N SER A 150 9.66 10.72 -11.30
CA SER A 150 8.76 11.73 -11.85
C SER A 150 8.21 12.63 -10.76
N ASP A 151 8.70 13.86 -10.70
CA ASP A 151 8.12 14.92 -9.85
C ASP A 151 6.66 15.19 -10.21
N SER A 152 6.30 15.08 -11.50
CA SER A 152 4.92 15.22 -11.96
C SER A 152 4.03 14.15 -11.34
N TYR A 153 4.49 12.89 -11.27
CA TYR A 153 3.75 11.81 -10.59
C TYR A 153 3.60 12.12 -9.11
N ALA A 154 4.71 12.50 -8.45
CA ALA A 154 4.70 12.86 -7.05
C ALA A 154 3.69 13.99 -6.75
N ARG A 155 3.60 15.00 -7.63
CA ARG A 155 2.59 16.08 -7.51
C ARG A 155 1.18 15.62 -7.84
N LEU A 156 1.00 14.72 -8.82
CA LEU A 156 -0.31 14.21 -9.22
C LEU A 156 -0.97 13.45 -8.08
N VAL A 157 -0.22 12.63 -7.34
CA VAL A 157 -0.76 11.82 -6.25
C VAL A 157 -0.88 12.58 -4.92
N ARG A 158 -0.49 13.85 -4.87
CA ARG A 158 -0.56 14.69 -3.66
C ARG A 158 -1.69 15.71 -3.79
N THR A 159 -2.67 15.63 -2.89
CA THR A 159 -3.73 16.64 -2.75
C THR A 159 -3.36 17.75 -1.76
N GLU A 160 -2.30 17.54 -0.96
CA GLU A 160 -1.84 18.46 0.07
C GLU A 160 -0.31 18.58 0.06
N ALA A 161 0.21 19.62 0.73
CA ALA A 161 1.65 19.81 0.86
C ALA A 161 2.25 18.79 1.82
N MET A 162 3.32 18.13 1.38
CA MET A 162 4.05 17.14 2.16
C MET A 162 5.20 17.78 2.95
N ASN A 163 5.37 17.42 4.22
CA ASN A 163 6.53 17.84 5.01
C ASN A 163 7.77 16.99 4.66
N VAL A 164 8.96 17.40 5.14
CA VAL A 164 10.22 16.72 4.81
C VAL A 164 10.30 15.30 5.42
N ALA A 165 9.75 15.10 6.63
CA ALA A 165 9.75 13.78 7.27
C ALA A 165 8.94 12.78 6.43
N ALA A 166 7.72 13.14 6.04
CA ALA A 166 6.88 12.38 5.13
C ALA A 166 7.53 12.12 3.77
N GLU A 167 8.20 13.12 3.19
CA GLU A 167 8.96 12.94 1.94
C GLU A 167 10.07 11.90 2.11
N MET A 168 10.77 11.87 3.25
CA MET A 168 11.77 10.84 3.54
C MET A 168 11.13 9.46 3.71
N GLN A 169 10.05 9.35 4.49
CA GLN A 169 9.40 8.06 4.75
C GLN A 169 8.84 7.42 3.48
N TRP A 170 8.04 8.15 2.69
CA TRP A 170 7.43 7.60 1.47
C TRP A 170 8.46 7.17 0.42
N ASN A 171 9.64 7.79 0.39
CA ASN A 171 10.73 7.39 -0.49
C ASN A 171 11.51 6.17 0.02
N LEU A 172 11.45 5.85 1.32
CA LEU A 172 12.12 4.69 1.90
C LEU A 172 11.20 3.46 2.01
N THR A 173 9.90 3.66 2.28
CA THR A 173 8.93 2.56 2.46
C THR A 173 8.76 1.74 1.19
N PRO A 174 8.58 0.41 1.30
CA PRO A 174 8.19 -0.42 0.16
C PRO A 174 6.79 -0.03 -0.35
N PRO A 175 6.32 -0.56 -1.50
CA PRO A 175 4.94 -0.38 -1.94
C PRO A 175 3.94 -0.69 -0.82
N PRO A 176 2.78 0.00 -0.76
CA PRO A 176 1.83 -0.19 0.33
C PRO A 176 1.12 -1.55 0.28
N ALA A 177 1.28 -2.34 -0.79
CA ALA A 177 0.66 -3.65 -0.90
C ALA A 177 1.54 -4.63 -1.68
N TYR A 178 1.49 -5.89 -1.28
CA TYR A 178 2.15 -7.01 -1.97
C TYR A 178 1.27 -8.25 -1.90
N ALA A 179 1.20 -9.01 -3.00
CA ALA A 179 0.57 -10.32 -3.02
C ALA A 179 1.49 -11.33 -3.70
N GLY A 180 1.84 -12.36 -2.95
CA GLY A 180 2.41 -13.60 -3.45
C GLY A 180 1.42 -14.76 -3.28
N HIS A 181 1.81 -15.94 -3.75
CA HIS A 181 0.96 -17.14 -3.71
C HIS A 181 0.50 -17.51 -2.29
N ASP A 182 1.42 -17.45 -1.33
CA ASP A 182 1.15 -17.94 0.02
C ASP A 182 0.82 -16.81 1.01
N VAL A 183 1.00 -15.55 0.62
CA VAL A 183 0.95 -14.41 1.55
C VAL A 183 0.56 -13.11 0.86
N THR A 184 -0.21 -12.28 1.56
CA THR A 184 -0.46 -10.89 1.16
C THR A 184 -0.10 -9.95 2.29
N VAL A 185 0.50 -8.82 1.94
CA VAL A 185 0.88 -7.74 2.85
C VAL A 185 0.17 -6.48 2.38
N GLY A 186 -0.32 -5.69 3.32
CA GLY A 186 -0.76 -4.33 3.09
C GLY A 186 -0.27 -3.44 4.21
N ALA A 187 -0.02 -2.19 3.88
CA ALA A 187 0.43 -1.17 4.79
C ALA A 187 -0.32 0.13 4.53
N VAL A 188 -0.61 0.86 5.60
CA VAL A 188 -1.19 2.20 5.55
C VAL A 188 -0.56 3.04 6.66
N MET A 189 -0.41 4.33 6.40
CA MET A 189 0.23 5.30 7.30
C MET A 189 -0.48 6.65 7.15
N GLU A 190 -0.98 7.19 8.26
CA GLU A 190 -1.54 8.54 8.35
C GLU A 190 -0.92 9.30 9.53
N PRO A 191 -0.85 10.64 9.52
CA PRO A 191 -1.19 11.51 8.40
C PRO A 191 -0.24 11.36 7.20
N ALA A 192 -0.77 11.08 6.01
CA ALA A 192 0.04 10.72 4.85
C ALA A 192 1.02 11.83 4.41
N TYR A 193 0.67 13.10 4.63
CA TYR A 193 1.47 14.26 4.24
C TYR A 193 2.36 14.81 5.37
N GLN A 194 2.11 14.38 6.61
CA GLN A 194 2.73 14.96 7.80
C GLN A 194 3.41 13.95 8.71
N VAL A 195 3.47 12.66 8.33
CA VAL A 195 4.09 11.60 9.13
C VAL A 195 5.44 12.06 9.69
N GLY A 196 5.61 11.89 10.99
CA GLY A 196 6.77 12.32 11.75
C GLY A 196 7.80 11.22 11.91
N GLY A 197 7.50 10.24 12.75
CA GLY A 197 8.42 9.24 13.28
C GLY A 197 8.10 7.80 12.90
N ASP A 198 6.93 7.52 12.34
CA ASP A 198 6.56 6.16 11.95
C ASP A 198 7.25 5.69 10.65
N ALA A 199 7.57 4.40 10.62
CA ALA A 199 8.00 3.72 9.41
C ALA A 199 7.66 2.23 9.43
N PHE A 200 7.42 1.66 8.26
CA PHE A 200 7.34 0.22 8.07
C PHE A 200 8.29 -0.24 6.95
N ASP A 201 8.67 -1.51 7.01
CA ASP A 201 9.42 -2.17 5.95
C ASP A 201 9.01 -3.64 5.85
N TYR A 202 8.97 -4.16 4.63
CA TYR A 202 8.85 -5.58 4.37
C TYR A 202 9.67 -5.95 3.14
N ALA A 203 10.07 -7.21 3.08
CA ALA A 203 10.78 -7.76 1.92
C ALA A 203 10.52 -9.27 1.81
N VAL A 204 10.46 -9.77 0.59
CA VAL A 204 10.33 -11.21 0.33
C VAL A 204 11.66 -11.75 -0.20
N ALA A 205 12.16 -12.82 0.42
CA ALA A 205 13.39 -13.50 0.04
C ALA A 205 13.16 -15.02 0.04
N GLY A 206 12.82 -15.57 -1.14
CA GLY A 206 12.41 -16.97 -1.25
C GLY A 206 11.11 -17.21 -0.48
N THR A 207 11.15 -18.11 0.51
CA THR A 207 10.01 -18.39 1.40
C THR A 207 10.00 -17.51 2.66
N THR A 208 10.95 -16.59 2.82
CA THR A 208 10.98 -15.72 3.99
C THR A 208 10.34 -14.37 3.66
N LEU A 209 9.26 -14.03 4.35
CA LEU A 209 8.71 -12.69 4.40
C LEU A 209 9.25 -11.98 5.65
N HIS A 210 10.02 -10.94 5.43
CA HIS A 210 10.51 -10.05 6.48
C HIS A 210 9.50 -8.92 6.69
N LEU A 211 9.22 -8.59 7.94
CA LEU A 211 8.29 -7.54 8.36
C LEU A 211 8.96 -6.70 9.47
N SER A 212 8.79 -5.39 9.41
CA SER A 212 9.18 -4.51 10.50
C SER A 212 8.32 -3.27 10.54
N ILE A 213 8.01 -2.82 11.75
CA ILE A 213 7.38 -1.54 12.03
C ILE A 213 8.21 -0.82 13.10
N PHE A 214 8.32 0.49 12.95
CA PHE A 214 9.13 1.37 13.77
C PHE A 214 8.32 2.62 14.09
N ASP A 215 8.46 3.09 15.32
CA ASP A 215 7.94 4.37 15.79
C ASP A 215 9.11 5.08 16.50
N ALA A 216 9.54 6.21 15.94
CA ALA A 216 10.63 7.00 16.46
C ALA A 216 10.15 8.07 17.42
N MET A 217 10.89 8.28 18.50
CA MET A 217 10.54 9.30 19.49
C MET A 217 10.46 10.71 18.88
N GLY A 218 9.26 11.29 18.98
CA GLY A 218 8.90 12.63 18.51
C GLY A 218 8.27 12.61 17.13
N HIS A 219 7.80 13.78 16.67
CA HIS A 219 7.11 13.94 15.39
C HIS A 219 7.81 14.98 14.49
N ASP A 220 9.09 15.24 14.74
CA ASP A 220 9.89 16.22 14.00
C ASP A 220 10.70 15.56 12.87
N THR A 221 11.37 16.37 12.03
CA THR A 221 12.24 15.84 10.98
C THR A 221 13.33 14.90 11.52
N THR A 222 13.78 15.08 12.77
CA THR A 222 14.77 14.18 13.37
C THR A 222 14.17 12.83 13.72
N ALA A 223 12.90 12.76 14.14
CA ALA A 223 12.17 11.50 14.30
C ALA A 223 12.13 10.74 12.96
N GLY A 224 11.77 11.43 11.88
CA GLY A 224 11.79 10.87 10.53
C GLY A 224 13.16 10.30 10.15
N ILE A 225 14.24 11.06 10.38
CA ILE A 225 15.61 10.59 10.13
C ILE A 225 15.93 9.36 11.01
N THR A 226 15.49 9.33 12.27
CA THR A 226 15.76 8.23 13.21
C THR A 226 15.10 6.94 12.73
N ALA A 227 13.83 6.99 12.33
CA ALA A 227 13.12 5.83 11.75
C ALA A 227 13.75 5.38 10.44
N ASN A 228 14.14 6.31 9.56
CA ASN A 228 14.83 5.99 8.31
C ASN A 228 16.17 5.26 8.55
N VAL A 229 16.95 5.70 9.55
CA VAL A 229 18.19 5.04 9.97
C VAL A 229 17.90 3.62 10.49
N ALA A 230 16.82 3.44 11.28
CA ALA A 230 16.42 2.13 11.78
C ALA A 230 16.06 1.16 10.64
N VAL A 231 15.24 1.61 9.68
CA VAL A 231 14.88 0.83 8.48
C VAL A 231 16.13 0.49 7.65
N ALA A 232 17.01 1.47 7.42
CA ALA A 232 18.24 1.26 6.66
C ALA A 232 19.19 0.25 7.34
N ALA A 233 19.36 0.36 8.66
CA ALA A 233 20.16 -0.59 9.45
C ALA A 233 19.55 -1.99 9.43
N CYS A 234 18.22 -2.10 9.54
CA CYS A 234 17.49 -3.36 9.46
C CYS A 234 17.70 -4.04 8.10
N ARG A 235 17.51 -3.29 7.01
CA ARG A 235 17.76 -3.75 5.64
C ARG A 235 19.22 -4.17 5.43
N ASN A 236 20.16 -3.38 5.92
CA ASN A 236 21.59 -3.63 5.79
C ASN A 236 22.02 -4.94 6.49
N ALA A 237 21.58 -5.15 7.73
CA ALA A 237 21.85 -6.36 8.50
C ALA A 237 21.25 -7.59 7.83
N ARG A 238 19.95 -7.51 7.47
CA ARG A 238 19.24 -8.59 6.78
C ARG A 238 19.92 -9.00 5.47
N ARG A 239 20.31 -8.04 4.64
CA ARG A 239 20.98 -8.30 3.35
C ARG A 239 22.41 -8.85 3.51
N GLN A 240 23.01 -8.74 4.69
CA GLN A 240 24.26 -9.40 5.05
C GLN A 240 24.06 -10.80 5.65
N GLY A 241 22.82 -11.31 5.68
CA GLY A 241 22.50 -12.64 6.19
C GLY A 241 22.48 -12.73 7.71
N ALA A 242 22.38 -11.59 8.42
CA ALA A 242 22.22 -11.58 9.86
C ALA A 242 20.89 -12.24 10.27
N SER A 243 20.90 -12.98 11.38
CA SER A 243 19.68 -13.48 12.02
C SER A 243 18.79 -12.33 12.52
N LEU A 244 17.52 -12.62 12.84
CA LEU A 244 16.58 -11.64 13.37
C LEU A 244 17.11 -10.94 14.65
N ALA A 245 17.68 -11.72 15.57
CA ALA A 245 18.28 -11.19 16.79
C ALA A 245 19.53 -10.34 16.55
N GLU A 246 20.38 -10.73 15.59
CA GLU A 246 21.53 -9.92 15.18
C GLU A 246 21.10 -8.63 14.50
N THR A 247 20.08 -8.69 13.65
CA THR A 247 19.47 -7.52 12.99
C THR A 247 18.99 -6.52 14.02
N SER A 248 18.22 -6.96 15.03
CA SER A 248 17.77 -6.07 16.11
C SER A 248 18.95 -5.42 16.87
N ARG A 249 20.01 -6.17 17.18
CA ARG A 249 21.21 -5.61 17.82
C ARG A 249 21.97 -4.63 16.92
N GLN A 250 22.02 -4.87 15.62
CA GLN A 250 22.68 -3.97 14.66
C GLN A 250 21.91 -2.66 14.52
N VAL A 251 20.57 -2.71 14.47
CA VAL A 251 19.73 -1.49 14.48
C VAL A 251 20.02 -0.66 15.72
N GLU A 252 19.98 -1.28 16.91
CA GLU A 252 20.32 -0.61 18.16
C GLU A 252 21.72 0.02 18.15
N ARG A 253 22.73 -0.74 17.70
CA ARG A 253 24.11 -0.23 17.61
C ARG A 253 24.20 0.99 16.70
N VAL A 254 23.59 0.94 15.51
CA VAL A 254 23.62 2.05 14.56
C VAL A 254 22.92 3.28 15.13
N LEU A 255 21.76 3.10 15.79
CA LEU A 255 21.06 4.23 16.44
C LEU A 255 21.90 4.86 17.56
N LEU A 256 22.56 4.04 18.39
CA LEU A 256 23.46 4.54 19.43
C LEU A 256 24.67 5.29 18.85
N GLU A 257 25.23 4.80 17.74
CA GLU A 257 26.35 5.47 17.06
C GLU A 257 25.94 6.83 16.46
N GLN A 258 24.72 6.94 15.91
CA GLN A 258 24.24 8.17 15.26
C GLN A 258 23.67 9.19 16.25
N PHE A 259 22.92 8.75 17.26
CA PHE A 259 22.13 9.63 18.12
C PHE A 259 22.49 9.52 19.60
N SER A 260 23.52 8.75 19.96
CA SER A 260 23.78 8.38 21.35
C SER A 260 22.49 7.81 21.97
N THR A 261 22.05 8.30 23.12
CA THR A 261 20.77 7.92 23.74
C THR A 261 19.69 9.00 23.61
N THR A 262 19.91 10.01 22.76
CA THR A 262 18.99 11.16 22.64
C THR A 262 17.77 10.87 21.77
N ARG A 263 17.86 9.90 20.86
CA ARG A 263 16.77 9.40 20.04
C ARG A 263 16.72 7.88 20.14
N TYR A 264 15.51 7.34 20.12
CA TYR A 264 15.27 5.92 20.14
C TYR A 264 14.04 5.59 19.30
N VAL A 265 13.92 4.30 18.97
CA VAL A 265 12.85 3.77 18.13
C VAL A 265 12.25 2.56 18.82
N THR A 266 10.95 2.60 19.05
CA THR A 266 10.17 1.41 19.38
C THR A 266 9.93 0.63 18.08
N GLY A 267 9.79 -0.69 18.15
CA GLY A 267 9.42 -1.43 16.93
C GLY A 267 9.28 -2.93 17.11
N ILE A 268 8.78 -3.56 16.06
CA ILE A 268 8.76 -5.02 15.91
C ILE A 268 9.56 -5.39 14.67
N LEU A 269 10.38 -6.44 14.79
CA LEU A 269 11.01 -7.11 13.66
C LEU A 269 10.51 -8.55 13.64
N ALA A 270 10.11 -9.04 12.47
CA ALA A 270 9.59 -10.39 12.30
C ALA A 270 10.00 -11.03 10.97
N ASP A 271 10.21 -12.33 11.01
CA ASP A 271 10.43 -13.20 9.86
C ASP A 271 9.35 -14.27 9.84
N LEU A 272 8.55 -14.30 8.76
CA LEU A 272 7.58 -15.37 8.50
C LEU A 272 8.14 -16.30 7.42
N ASP A 273 8.30 -17.57 7.77
CA ASP A 273 8.49 -18.62 6.76
C ASP A 273 7.14 -18.95 6.11
N THR A 274 6.92 -18.47 4.89
CA THR A 274 5.66 -18.61 4.15
C THR A 274 5.37 -20.05 3.74
N ALA A 275 6.37 -20.94 3.74
CA ALA A 275 6.15 -22.35 3.44
C ALA A 275 5.60 -23.12 4.65
N SER A 276 6.08 -22.79 5.86
CA SER A 276 5.69 -23.50 7.09
C SER A 276 4.68 -22.76 7.97
N GLY A 277 4.49 -21.45 7.76
CA GLY A 277 3.70 -20.58 8.63
C GLY A 277 4.41 -20.24 9.95
N ARG A 278 5.71 -20.55 10.09
CA ARG A 278 6.45 -20.24 11.32
C ARG A 278 6.84 -18.77 11.35
N LEU A 279 6.23 -18.03 12.27
CA LEU A 279 6.55 -16.62 12.56
C LEU A 279 7.61 -16.56 13.66
N ALA A 280 8.76 -15.95 13.40
CA ALA A 280 9.71 -15.52 14.43
C ALA A 280 9.64 -14.00 14.57
N TRP A 281 9.64 -13.47 15.79
CA TRP A 281 9.51 -12.03 16.01
C TRP A 281 10.23 -11.55 17.27
N ILE A 282 10.59 -10.27 17.28
CA ILE A 282 11.21 -9.55 18.38
C ILE A 282 10.47 -8.23 18.54
N ASN A 283 10.05 -7.92 19.76
CA ASN A 283 9.52 -6.61 20.11
C ASN A 283 10.59 -5.82 20.87
N ARG A 284 10.73 -4.54 20.51
CA ARG A 284 11.67 -3.56 21.07
C ARG A 284 10.91 -2.39 21.67
N GLY A 285 10.10 -2.67 22.69
CA GLY A 285 9.35 -1.66 23.44
C GLY A 285 8.16 -1.08 22.69
N HIS A 286 7.59 -1.84 21.76
CA HIS A 286 6.47 -1.45 20.89
C HIS A 286 5.15 -2.09 21.35
N HIS A 287 4.02 -1.65 20.79
CA HIS A 287 2.73 -2.32 20.98
C HIS A 287 2.80 -3.79 20.55
N LEU A 288 2.09 -4.67 21.27
CA LEU A 288 2.13 -6.10 21.00
C LEU A 288 1.41 -6.43 19.68
N PRO A 289 1.97 -7.33 18.84
CA PRO A 289 1.29 -7.77 17.63
C PRO A 289 -0.07 -8.39 17.94
N LEU A 290 -1.04 -8.16 17.06
CA LEU A 290 -2.33 -8.85 17.12
C LEU A 290 -2.38 -9.92 16.03
N LEU A 291 -2.82 -11.11 16.42
CA LEU A 291 -3.08 -12.23 15.52
C LEU A 291 -4.58 -12.48 15.48
N VAL A 292 -5.20 -12.30 14.31
CA VAL A 292 -6.60 -12.65 14.07
C VAL A 292 -6.67 -14.03 13.42
N ARG A 293 -7.26 -14.98 14.15
CA ARG A 293 -7.45 -16.38 13.74
C ARG A 293 -8.93 -16.70 13.51
N ASP A 294 -9.20 -17.47 12.45
CA ASP A 294 -10.55 -17.88 12.01
C ASP A 294 -11.54 -16.70 11.85
N ASN A 295 -11.01 -15.51 11.60
CA ASN A 295 -11.77 -14.25 11.59
C ASN A 295 -12.62 -14.01 12.87
N ARG A 296 -12.25 -14.65 13.99
CA ARG A 296 -13.03 -14.68 15.23
C ARG A 296 -12.23 -14.30 16.44
N TRP A 297 -11.02 -14.84 16.56
CA TRP A 297 -10.21 -14.70 17.76
C TRP A 297 -9.09 -13.71 17.50
N ALA A 298 -9.05 -12.62 18.27
CA ALA A 298 -7.89 -11.74 18.31
C ALA A 298 -7.02 -12.13 19.50
N ILE A 299 -5.80 -12.54 19.20
CA ILE A 299 -4.81 -13.02 20.16
C ILE A 299 -3.66 -12.01 20.17
N GLU A 300 -3.33 -11.49 21.34
CA GLU A 300 -2.17 -10.64 21.51
C GLU A 300 -0.93 -11.52 21.70
N LEU A 301 0.08 -11.32 20.85
CA LEU A 301 1.31 -12.10 20.93
C LEU A 301 2.17 -11.54 22.07
N VAL A 302 2.09 -12.16 23.24
CA VAL A 302 2.75 -11.65 24.45
C VAL A 302 4.25 -11.96 24.45
N CYS A 303 5.05 -10.96 24.81
CA CYS A 303 6.46 -11.12 25.14
C CYS A 303 6.82 -10.38 26.43
N PRO A 304 7.94 -10.75 27.09
CA PRO A 304 8.48 -9.94 28.18
C PRO A 304 8.83 -8.53 27.67
N PRO A 305 8.78 -7.51 28.54
CA PRO A 305 9.16 -6.14 28.17
C PRO A 305 10.60 -6.08 27.65
N ALA A 306 10.81 -5.28 26.59
CA ALA A 306 12.11 -4.98 26.02
C ALA A 306 12.27 -3.46 25.86
N GLY A 307 13.52 -2.99 25.81
CA GLY A 307 13.81 -1.57 25.65
C GLY A 307 13.75 -1.12 24.18
N PRO A 308 13.33 0.13 23.90
CA PRO A 308 13.44 0.74 22.58
C PRO A 308 14.88 0.67 22.06
N MET A 309 15.04 0.49 20.75
CA MET A 309 16.36 0.48 20.11
C MET A 309 16.96 1.89 20.17
N GLY A 310 18.23 2.03 20.55
CA GLY A 310 18.88 3.34 20.75
C GLY A 310 18.76 3.89 22.18
N SER A 311 18.02 3.24 23.09
CA SER A 311 17.86 3.71 24.48
C SER A 311 18.97 3.24 25.44
N ALA A 312 19.74 2.21 25.07
CA ALA A 312 20.76 1.58 25.92
C ALA A 312 20.26 1.10 27.29
N LEU A 313 18.96 0.75 27.43
CA LEU A 313 18.38 0.27 28.70
C LEU A 313 18.93 -1.09 29.16
N GLY A 314 19.65 -1.83 28.29
CA GLY A 314 20.29 -3.09 28.66
C GLY A 314 19.32 -4.25 28.95
N LEU A 315 18.05 -4.12 28.54
CA LEU A 315 17.05 -5.17 28.71
C LEU A 315 17.30 -6.34 27.74
N PRO A 316 17.05 -7.60 28.15
CA PRO A 316 17.22 -8.75 27.26
C PRO A 316 16.35 -8.67 26.02
N VAL A 317 16.94 -8.91 24.85
CA VAL A 317 16.21 -9.05 23.58
C VAL A 317 15.78 -10.51 23.42
N ILE A 318 14.48 -10.76 23.45
CA ILE A 318 13.92 -12.12 23.40
C ILE A 318 13.22 -12.34 22.07
N GLN A 319 13.72 -13.29 21.30
CA GLN A 319 13.02 -13.80 20.12
C GLN A 319 11.90 -14.74 20.55
N ARG A 320 10.72 -14.52 19.99
CA ARG A 320 9.54 -15.38 20.14
C ARG A 320 9.21 -16.04 18.82
N THR A 321 8.44 -17.12 18.91
CA THR A 321 7.95 -17.85 17.74
C THR A 321 6.47 -18.14 17.94
N GLU A 322 5.70 -18.03 16.86
CA GLU A 322 4.29 -18.40 16.78
C GLU A 322 4.06 -19.25 15.53
N GLN A 323 3.18 -20.23 15.62
CA GLN A 323 2.80 -21.05 14.46
C GLN A 323 1.49 -20.51 13.89
N LEU A 324 1.55 -19.93 12.69
CA LEU A 324 0.36 -19.47 11.99
C LEU A 324 -0.42 -20.65 11.42
N GLN A 325 -1.72 -20.45 11.27
CA GLN A 325 -2.66 -21.31 10.55
C GLN A 325 -3.07 -20.62 9.24
N PRO A 326 -3.35 -21.37 8.16
CA PRO A 326 -3.84 -20.76 6.92
C PRO A 326 -5.05 -19.87 7.16
N GLY A 327 -5.02 -18.64 6.63
CA GLY A 327 -6.01 -17.59 6.85
C GLY A 327 -5.72 -16.68 8.05
N ASP A 328 -4.69 -16.98 8.86
CA ASP A 328 -4.28 -16.12 9.96
C ASP A 328 -3.82 -14.75 9.45
N ARG A 329 -4.19 -13.71 10.20
CA ARG A 329 -3.83 -12.32 9.92
C ARG A 329 -3.01 -11.75 11.07
N LEU A 330 -1.78 -11.36 10.77
CA LEU A 330 -0.88 -10.66 11.68
C LEU A 330 -1.00 -9.15 11.47
N LEU A 331 -1.21 -8.42 12.55
CA LEU A 331 -1.28 -6.96 12.57
C LEU A 331 -0.15 -6.41 13.44
N LEU A 332 0.71 -5.61 12.83
CA LEU A 332 1.65 -4.74 13.51
C LEU A 332 1.13 -3.31 13.36
N TYR A 333 1.12 -2.52 14.42
CA TYR A 333 0.52 -1.19 14.43
C TYR A 333 1.17 -0.31 15.49
N THR A 334 1.08 1.00 15.29
CA THR A 334 1.55 2.03 16.23
C THR A 334 0.42 2.52 17.14
N ASP A 335 0.78 3.19 18.23
CA ASP A 335 -0.15 3.74 19.22
C ASP A 335 -1.12 4.75 18.62
N GLY A 336 -0.68 5.59 17.68
CA GLY A 336 -1.54 6.58 17.02
C GLY A 336 -2.79 5.99 16.34
N LEU A 337 -2.83 4.68 16.08
CA LEU A 337 -4.07 4.01 15.64
C LEU A 337 -5.10 3.82 16.75
N VAL A 338 -4.67 3.43 17.94
CA VAL A 338 -5.57 2.99 19.03
C VAL A 338 -5.72 4.04 20.12
N GLU A 339 -4.72 4.89 20.34
CA GLU A 339 -4.66 5.93 21.35
C GLU A 339 -5.07 7.31 20.81
N ALA A 340 -5.29 7.46 19.50
CA ALA A 340 -5.86 8.68 18.94
C ALA A 340 -7.22 8.98 19.60
N ARG A 341 -7.46 10.26 19.89
CA ARG A 341 -8.62 10.73 20.68
C ARG A 341 -9.58 11.56 19.86
N ASP A 342 -10.87 11.36 20.06
CA ASP A 342 -11.91 12.22 19.48
C ASP A 342 -12.06 13.54 20.25
N ALA A 343 -13.00 14.39 19.82
CA ALA A 343 -13.25 15.69 20.46
C ALA A 343 -13.72 15.58 21.92
N ASP A 344 -14.29 14.43 22.32
CA ASP A 344 -14.72 14.13 23.68
C ASP A 344 -13.60 13.45 24.50
N GLY A 345 -12.41 13.26 23.91
CA GLY A 345 -11.24 12.64 24.52
C GLY A 345 -11.28 11.11 24.54
N SER A 346 -12.22 10.49 23.81
CA SER A 346 -12.36 9.03 23.72
C SER A 346 -11.40 8.45 22.69
N GLU A 347 -10.72 7.37 23.05
CA GLU A 347 -9.81 6.66 22.16
C GLU A 347 -10.56 5.84 21.10
N PHE A 348 -10.01 5.71 19.89
CA PHE A 348 -10.53 4.75 18.90
C PHE A 348 -10.56 3.35 19.50
N GLY A 349 -9.47 2.99 20.18
CA GLY A 349 -9.39 1.81 21.03
C GLY A 349 -9.17 0.51 20.25
N ARG A 350 -8.43 -0.39 20.90
CA ARG A 350 -8.07 -1.70 20.34
C ARG A 350 -9.28 -2.55 19.95
N ASP A 351 -10.35 -2.52 20.75
CA ASP A 351 -11.51 -3.37 20.51
C ASP A 351 -12.25 -2.95 19.22
N ARG A 352 -12.34 -1.65 18.92
CA ARG A 352 -12.91 -1.18 17.64
C ARG A 352 -12.03 -1.56 16.47
N PHE A 353 -10.71 -1.44 16.62
CA PHE A 353 -9.74 -1.85 15.61
C PHE A 353 -9.89 -3.33 15.26
N VAL A 354 -9.89 -4.21 16.25
CA VAL A 354 -10.08 -5.66 16.08
C VAL A 354 -11.43 -5.96 15.42
N ASP A 355 -12.51 -5.34 15.91
CA ASP A 355 -13.85 -5.56 15.36
C ASP A 355 -13.96 -5.09 13.91
N PHE A 356 -13.29 -3.99 13.55
CA PHE A 356 -13.26 -3.48 12.20
C PHE A 356 -12.66 -4.51 11.23
N ILE A 357 -11.47 -5.01 11.56
CA ILE A 357 -10.74 -5.99 10.74
C ILE A 357 -11.56 -7.27 10.56
N ARG A 358 -12.23 -7.74 11.63
CA ARG A 358 -13.11 -8.92 11.58
C ARG A 358 -14.30 -8.74 10.66
N ARG A 359 -14.93 -7.56 10.66
CA ARG A 359 -16.12 -7.28 9.82
C ARG A 359 -15.77 -7.18 8.35
N GLN A 360 -14.65 -6.57 7.98
CA GLN A 360 -14.29 -6.38 6.57
C GLN A 360 -13.95 -7.68 5.84
N HIS A 361 -13.43 -8.70 6.53
CA HIS A 361 -13.21 -10.02 5.94
C HIS A 361 -14.52 -10.66 5.42
N ALA A 362 -15.63 -10.51 6.17
CA ALA A 362 -16.93 -11.03 5.74
C ALA A 362 -17.44 -10.37 4.45
N GLY A 363 -16.97 -9.15 4.13
CA GLY A 363 -17.30 -8.41 2.92
C GLY A 363 -16.51 -8.84 1.68
N ARG A 364 -15.57 -9.80 1.79
CA ARG A 364 -14.66 -10.24 0.70
C ARG A 364 -13.87 -9.09 0.04
N HIS A 365 -13.59 -8.04 0.80
CA HIS A 365 -12.72 -6.96 0.32
C HIS A 365 -11.27 -7.42 0.24
N THR A 366 -10.51 -6.84 -0.68
CA THR A 366 -9.06 -7.02 -0.72
C THR A 366 -8.43 -6.48 0.58
N LEU A 367 -7.25 -6.98 0.92
CA LEU A 367 -6.51 -6.55 2.11
C LEU A 367 -6.20 -5.04 2.04
N HIS A 368 -5.80 -4.56 0.87
CA HIS A 368 -5.56 -3.14 0.58
C HIS A 368 -6.82 -2.28 0.84
N GLU A 369 -7.98 -2.70 0.32
CA GLU A 369 -9.24 -1.99 0.56
C GLU A 369 -9.66 -2.02 2.03
N THR A 370 -9.36 -3.11 2.74
CA THR A 370 -9.62 -3.23 4.18
C THR A 370 -8.85 -2.17 4.97
N LEU A 371 -7.56 -1.98 4.66
CA LEU A 371 -6.72 -0.98 5.31
C LEU A 371 -7.15 0.45 4.97
N ARG A 372 -7.47 0.72 3.70
CA ARG A 372 -8.00 2.03 3.30
C ARG A 372 -9.28 2.39 4.07
N ARG A 373 -10.20 1.43 4.20
CA ARG A 373 -11.45 1.63 4.96
C ARG A 373 -11.21 1.78 6.46
N LEU A 374 -10.25 1.04 7.02
CA LEU A 374 -9.85 1.18 8.41
C LEU A 374 -9.39 2.62 8.66
N MET A 375 -8.49 3.10 7.80
CA MET A 375 -7.91 4.41 7.97
C MET A 375 -8.94 5.53 7.77
N ALA A 376 -9.85 5.38 6.80
CA ALA A 376 -11.01 6.28 6.68
C ALA A 376 -11.87 6.30 7.96
N ALA A 377 -12.12 5.14 8.58
CA ALA A 377 -12.90 5.06 9.82
C ALA A 377 -12.18 5.69 11.03
N VAL A 378 -10.85 5.56 11.10
CA VAL A 378 -10.01 6.22 12.11
C VAL A 378 -10.04 7.73 11.91
N MET A 379 -9.80 8.20 10.69
CA MET A 379 -9.87 9.63 10.37
C MET A 379 -11.27 10.22 10.64
N ASP A 380 -12.34 9.53 10.28
CA ASP A 380 -13.71 9.95 10.56
C ASP A 380 -13.98 10.05 12.07
N HIS A 381 -13.46 9.10 12.86
CA HIS A 381 -13.60 9.13 14.31
C HIS A 381 -12.91 10.35 14.94
N HIS A 382 -11.78 10.78 14.37
CA HIS A 382 -10.98 11.90 14.85
C HIS A 382 -11.22 13.21 14.10
N ALA A 383 -12.37 13.35 13.43
CA ALA A 383 -12.75 14.54 12.66
C ALA A 383 -11.66 15.02 11.66
N GLY A 384 -10.95 14.06 11.07
CA GLY A 384 -9.92 14.27 10.05
C GLY A 384 -8.56 14.70 10.58
N ARG A 385 -8.29 14.59 11.89
CA ARG A 385 -7.02 15.00 12.51
C ARG A 385 -6.49 13.93 13.45
N LEU A 386 -5.22 13.57 13.31
CA LEU A 386 -4.51 12.72 14.26
C LEU A 386 -3.48 13.56 15.01
N ASP A 387 -3.29 13.23 16.29
CA ASP A 387 -2.28 13.87 17.14
C ASP A 387 -0.92 13.16 17.07
N ASP A 388 -0.89 11.93 16.55
CA ASP A 388 0.30 11.13 16.33
C ASP A 388 0.19 10.33 15.01
N ASP A 389 1.29 9.69 14.61
CA ASP A 389 1.33 8.84 13.44
C ASP A 389 0.58 7.51 13.69
N ALA A 390 -0.30 7.14 12.77
CA ALA A 390 -1.05 5.90 12.77
C ALA A 390 -0.60 5.02 11.60
N THR A 391 0.18 3.99 11.89
CA THR A 391 0.69 3.03 10.91
C THR A 391 0.17 1.64 11.20
N VAL A 392 -0.23 0.92 10.15
CA VAL A 392 -0.65 -0.48 10.22
C VAL A 392 0.03 -1.28 9.14
N LEU A 393 0.67 -2.39 9.52
CA LEU A 393 1.15 -3.43 8.63
C LEU A 393 0.34 -4.71 8.88
N LEU A 394 -0.49 -5.07 7.90
CA LEU A 394 -1.36 -6.24 7.94
C LEU A 394 -0.82 -7.31 6.99
N THR A 395 -0.57 -8.50 7.51
CA THR A 395 -0.12 -9.67 6.75
C THR A 395 -1.15 -10.79 6.88
N GLU A 396 -1.60 -11.34 5.76
CA GLU A 396 -2.45 -12.53 5.70
C GLU A 396 -1.66 -13.70 5.11
N TRP A 397 -1.46 -14.75 5.90
CA TRP A 397 -0.83 -15.98 5.42
C TRP A 397 -1.90 -16.97 4.97
N ARG A 398 -1.88 -17.40 3.71
CA ARG A 398 -2.90 -18.27 3.11
C ARG A 398 -2.47 -19.73 3.04
N GLY A 399 -1.20 -20.02 3.29
CA GLY A 399 -0.63 -21.34 3.04
C GLY A 399 -0.51 -21.64 1.53
N SER A 400 0.12 -22.77 1.20
CA SER A 400 0.55 -23.09 -0.18
C SER A 400 -0.54 -23.55 -1.14
N ASP A 401 -1.83 -23.32 -0.85
CA ASP A 401 -2.92 -24.12 -1.44
C ASP A 401 -4.12 -23.33 -2.00
N GLN A 402 -3.95 -22.06 -2.42
CA GLN A 402 -5.03 -21.34 -3.12
C GLN A 402 -4.61 -20.66 -4.44
N GLN A 403 -5.29 -21.05 -5.52
CA GLN A 403 -5.16 -20.54 -6.89
C GLN A 403 -5.90 -19.20 -7.14
N GLU A 404 -6.51 -18.58 -6.13
CA GLU A 404 -7.24 -17.30 -6.28
C GLU A 404 -6.43 -16.13 -5.71
N LEU A 405 -5.46 -15.64 -6.49
CA LEU A 405 -4.62 -14.49 -6.12
C LEU A 405 -5.11 -13.16 -6.67
N THR A 406 -6.17 -13.20 -7.47
CA THR A 406 -6.71 -12.05 -8.17
C THR A 406 -8.23 -12.21 -8.20
N PRO A 407 -9.03 -11.19 -7.85
CA PRO A 407 -10.48 -11.19 -8.03
C PRO A 407 -10.93 -11.55 -9.45
#